data_AF-A0A926TUG5-F1
#
_entry.id   AF-A0A926TUG5-F1
#
_cell.length_a   1.000
_cell.length_b   1.000
_cell.length_c   1.000
_cell.angle_alpha   90.00
_cell.angle_beta   90.00
_cell.angle_gamma   90.00
#
_symmetry.space_group_name_H-M   'P 1'
#
loop_
_entity.id
_entity.type
_entity.pdbx_description
1 polymer ?
#
loop_
_entity_poly.entity_id
_entity_poly.type
_entity_poly.pdbx_seq_one_letter_code
_entity_poly.pdbx_strand_id
1 'polypeptide(L)'
;MNKQLCPECIEAEKKSGIDIVRLLERLTLIKGNQLSDSEITYLCLSLYGYSNCQIAYKLRNHKIPSPQELALCKDIKRIERNMKSEMSDRVNSYIKELLGLEREKRKPAWLKVIHFLKKNGYTALHAREIILNSKQEFFILCEGDKSQEEVNEMLRACGMRTITIRRVL
;
A
#
# COMPACT_ATOMS: atom_id res chain seq x y z
N MET A 1 -21.25 10.96 8.03
CA MET A 1 -21.40 11.43 6.63
C MET A 1 -20.95 10.30 5.72
N ASN A 2 -21.84 9.70 4.92
CA ASN A 2 -21.44 8.76 3.87
C ASN A 2 -20.81 9.55 2.72
N LYS A 3 -19.51 9.88 2.83
CA LYS A 3 -18.74 10.36 1.68
C LYS A 3 -18.51 9.16 0.78
N GLN A 4 -19.22 9.10 -0.34
CA GLN A 4 -18.97 8.12 -1.39
C GLN A 4 -17.50 8.28 -1.82
N LEU A 5 -16.74 7.20 -1.71
CA LEU A 5 -15.33 7.18 -2.11
C LEU A 5 -15.22 7.48 -3.61
N CYS A 6 -14.26 8.31 -4.01
CA CYS A 6 -13.95 8.49 -5.43
C CYS A 6 -13.36 7.19 -6.01
N PRO A 7 -13.37 7.01 -7.35
CA PRO A 7 -12.84 5.81 -7.99
C PRO A 7 -11.41 5.45 -7.54
N GLU A 8 -10.53 6.45 -7.44
CA GLU A 8 -9.16 6.26 -7.00
C GLU A 8 -9.07 5.72 -5.57
N CYS A 9 -9.94 6.15 -4.66
CA CYS A 9 -10.01 5.62 -3.30
C CYS A 9 -10.44 4.15 -3.29
N ILE A 10 -11.46 3.80 -4.08
CA ILE A 10 -11.98 2.42 -4.16
C ILE A 10 -10.90 1.47 -4.70
N GLU A 11 -10.19 1.89 -5.75
CA GLU A 11 -9.10 1.10 -6.32
C GLU A 11 -7.91 0.96 -5.37
N ALA A 12 -7.53 2.04 -4.69
CA ALA A 12 -6.45 2.02 -3.71
C ALA A 12 -6.78 1.10 -2.54
N GLU A 13 -8.01 1.14 -2.02
CA GLU A 13 -8.49 0.26 -0.97
C GLU A 13 -8.39 -1.21 -1.40
N LYS A 14 -8.95 -1.56 -2.57
CA LYS A 14 -8.91 -2.94 -3.10
C LYS A 14 -7.47 -3.44 -3.29
N LYS A 15 -6.58 -2.60 -3.83
CA LYS A 15 -5.21 -2.99 -4.17
C LYS A 15 -4.31 -3.10 -2.94
N SER A 16 -4.40 -2.13 -2.04
CA SER A 16 -3.55 -2.05 -0.85
C SER A 16 -4.09 -2.89 0.31
N GLY A 17 -5.41 -3.13 0.35
CA GLY A 17 -6.12 -3.73 1.48
C GLY A 17 -6.25 -2.80 2.69
N ILE A 18 -6.07 -1.49 2.50
CA ILE A 18 -6.19 -0.47 3.55
C ILE A 18 -7.59 0.13 3.54
N ASP A 19 -8.20 0.29 4.71
CA ASP A 19 -9.42 1.06 4.93
C ASP A 19 -9.13 2.55 4.66
N ILE A 20 -9.49 3.00 3.46
CA ILE A 20 -9.16 4.34 2.99
C ILE A 20 -10.00 5.38 3.73
N VAL A 21 -11.26 5.09 4.06
CA VAL A 21 -12.13 6.01 4.80
C VAL A 21 -11.49 6.34 6.15
N ARG A 22 -11.14 5.32 6.92
CA ARG A 22 -10.51 5.49 8.23
C ARG A 22 -9.18 6.22 8.15
N LEU A 23 -8.37 5.94 7.14
CA LEU A 23 -7.11 6.64 6.93
C LEU A 23 -7.34 8.13 6.63
N LEU A 24 -8.27 8.46 5.74
CA LEU A 24 -8.60 9.84 5.39
C LEU A 24 -9.14 10.63 6.59
N GLU A 25 -9.99 10.00 7.42
CA GLU A 25 -10.46 10.60 8.68
C GLU A 25 -9.29 10.91 9.62
N ARG A 26 -8.37 9.96 9.80
CA ARG A 26 -7.21 10.16 10.68
C ARG A 26 -6.29 11.26 10.16
N LEU A 27 -6.03 11.30 8.86
CA LEU A 27 -5.17 12.33 8.27
C LEU A 27 -5.84 13.71 8.27
N THR A 28 -7.17 13.78 8.14
CA THR A 28 -7.94 15.02 8.30
C THR A 28 -7.80 15.57 9.72
N LEU A 29 -7.82 14.71 10.74
CA LEU A 29 -7.58 15.12 12.13
C LEU A 29 -6.15 15.64 12.33
N ILE A 30 -5.15 14.99 11.75
CA ILE A 30 -3.75 15.44 11.81
C ILE A 30 -3.57 16.79 11.12
N LYS A 31 -4.17 16.96 9.93
CA LYS A 31 -4.12 18.21 9.17
C LYS A 31 -4.86 19.37 9.85
N GLY A 32 -5.88 19.05 10.67
CA GLY A 32 -6.76 20.03 11.29
C GLY A 32 -7.84 20.60 10.36
N ASN A 33 -7.89 20.17 9.09
CA ASN A 33 -8.93 20.52 8.12
C ASN A 33 -9.08 19.42 7.05
N GLN A 34 -10.06 19.56 6.15
CA GLN A 34 -10.27 18.57 5.10
C GLN A 34 -9.07 18.49 4.15
N LEU A 35 -8.69 17.26 3.79
CA LEU A 35 -7.74 17.00 2.69
C LEU A 35 -8.32 17.53 1.36
N SER A 36 -7.47 18.13 0.53
CA SER A 36 -7.83 18.53 -0.82
C SER A 36 -7.94 17.31 -1.75
N ASP A 37 -8.66 17.45 -2.86
CA ASP A 37 -8.77 16.37 -3.85
C ASP A 37 -7.41 15.95 -4.41
N SER A 38 -6.46 16.89 -4.54
CA SER A 38 -5.09 16.58 -4.96
C SER A 38 -4.32 15.77 -3.91
N GLU A 39 -4.50 16.06 -2.61
CA GLU A 39 -3.91 15.29 -1.52
C GLU A 39 -4.50 13.88 -1.46
N ILE A 40 -5.83 13.75 -1.57
CA ILE A 40 -6.53 12.46 -1.60
C ILE A 40 -6.07 11.64 -2.81
N THR A 41 -6.05 12.24 -4.00
CA THR A 41 -5.60 11.58 -5.24
C THR A 41 -4.16 11.11 -5.11
N TYR A 42 -3.26 11.97 -4.63
CA TYR A 42 -1.86 11.60 -4.41
C TYR A 42 -1.71 10.42 -3.45
N LEU A 43 -2.42 10.45 -2.32
CA LEU A 43 -2.41 9.39 -1.32
C LEU A 43 -2.90 8.06 -1.91
N CYS A 44 -4.07 8.07 -2.55
CA CYS A 44 -4.69 6.86 -3.08
C CYS A 44 -3.84 6.22 -4.19
N LEU A 45 -3.35 7.02 -5.14
CA LEU A 45 -2.48 6.49 -6.20
C LEU A 45 -1.15 5.96 -5.64
N SER A 46 -0.62 6.59 -4.59
CA SER A 46 0.57 6.11 -3.90
C SER A 46 0.35 4.78 -3.18
N LEU A 47 -0.80 4.60 -2.54
CA LEU A 47 -1.20 3.35 -1.87
C LEU A 47 -1.49 2.23 -2.88
N TYR A 48 -2.04 2.59 -4.04
CA TYR A 48 -2.23 1.66 -5.15
C TYR A 48 -0.88 1.14 -5.71
N GLY A 49 0.14 2.00 -5.74
CA GLY A 49 1.48 1.67 -6.23
C GLY A 49 1.86 2.33 -7.55
N TYR A 50 1.18 3.40 -7.96
CA TYR A 50 1.59 4.19 -9.12
C TYR A 50 2.96 4.86 -8.88
N SER A 51 3.74 4.99 -9.95
CA SER A 51 5.01 5.73 -9.92
C SER A 51 4.78 7.23 -9.74
N ASN A 52 5.76 7.94 -9.19
CA ASN A 52 5.67 9.40 -9.02
C ASN A 52 5.43 10.15 -10.34
N CYS A 53 5.96 9.65 -11.46
CA CYS A 53 5.71 10.24 -12.78
C CYS A 53 4.24 10.05 -13.19
N GLN A 54 3.65 8.87 -12.99
CA GLN A 54 2.23 8.63 -13.29
C GLN A 54 1.33 9.53 -12.45
N ILE A 55 1.62 9.64 -11.15
CA ILE A 55 0.83 10.49 -10.24
C ILE A 55 0.95 11.97 -10.65
N ALA A 56 2.17 12.44 -10.92
CA ALA A 56 2.41 13.82 -11.37
C ALA A 56 1.68 14.13 -12.69
N TYR A 57 1.68 13.18 -13.63
CA TYR A 57 0.94 13.33 -14.88
C TYR A 57 -0.57 13.39 -14.64
N LYS A 58 -1.12 12.51 -13.81
CA LYS A 58 -2.55 12.47 -13.47
C LYS A 58 -3.02 13.72 -12.76
N LEU A 59 -2.23 14.27 -11.83
CA LEU A 59 -2.58 15.52 -11.15
C LEU A 59 -2.59 16.72 -12.10
N ARG A 60 -1.73 16.73 -13.12
CA ARG A 60 -1.68 17.82 -14.12
C ARG A 60 -2.73 17.68 -15.22
N ASN A 61 -2.94 16.47 -15.72
CA ASN A 61 -3.73 16.21 -16.93
C ASN A 61 -5.06 15.48 -16.66
N HIS A 62 -5.38 15.21 -15.40
CA HIS A 62 -6.59 14.54 -14.92
C HIS A 62 -6.83 13.11 -15.48
N LYS A 63 -5.83 12.51 -16.14
CA LYS A 63 -5.86 11.16 -16.73
C LYS A 63 -4.64 10.33 -16.30
N ILE A 64 -4.81 9.01 -16.13
CA ILE A 64 -3.70 8.06 -15.95
C ILE A 64 -2.99 7.89 -17.31
N PRO A 65 -1.68 8.18 -17.40
CA PRO A 65 -1.00 8.15 -18.68
C PRO A 65 -0.73 6.72 -19.16
N SER A 66 -0.73 6.53 -20.47
CA SER A 66 -0.13 5.38 -21.12
C SER A 66 1.42 5.43 -21.02
N PRO A 67 2.11 4.30 -21.23
CA PRO A 67 3.57 4.29 -21.32
C PRO A 67 4.11 5.26 -22.39
N GLN A 68 3.44 5.36 -23.54
CA GLN A 68 3.83 6.28 -24.61
C GLN A 68 3.64 7.74 -24.22
N GLU A 69 2.54 8.09 -23.55
CA GLU A 69 2.28 9.45 -23.07
C GLU A 69 3.35 9.91 -22.07
N LEU A 70 3.78 9.02 -21.15
CA LEU A 70 4.89 9.31 -20.24
C LEU A 70 6.22 9.50 -20.95
N ALA A 71 6.51 8.65 -21.94
CA ALA A 71 7.77 8.72 -22.70
C ALA A 71 7.88 10.02 -23.51
N LEU A 72 6.76 10.50 -24.06
CA LEU A 72 6.71 11.73 -24.85
C LEU A 72 6.62 13.01 -23.99
N CYS A 73 6.33 12.89 -22.70
CA CYS A 73 6.18 14.03 -21.80
C CYS A 73 7.56 14.60 -21.39
N LYS A 74 8.08 15.54 -22.20
CA LYS A 74 9.39 16.18 -21.99
C LYS A 74 9.57 16.79 -20.59
N ASP A 75 8.50 17.30 -20.01
CA ASP A 75 8.53 18.00 -18.72
C ASP A 75 8.27 17.09 -17.51
N ILE A 76 8.07 15.79 -17.69
CA ILE A 76 7.55 14.91 -16.62
C ILE A 76 8.39 14.95 -15.36
N LYS A 77 9.73 15.05 -15.50
CA LYS A 77 10.66 15.14 -14.37
C LYS A 77 10.57 16.47 -13.62
N ARG A 78 10.24 17.56 -14.29
CA ARG A 78 9.97 18.85 -13.63
C ARG A 78 8.67 18.79 -12.85
N ILE A 79 7.61 18.27 -13.46
CA ILE A 79 6.29 18.12 -12.82
C ILE A 79 6.39 17.19 -11.60
N GLU A 80 7.10 16.07 -11.73
CA GLU A 80 7.36 15.12 -10.65
C GLU A 80 8.05 15.79 -9.46
N ARG A 81 9.09 16.61 -9.71
CA ARG A 81 9.81 17.33 -8.66
C ARG A 81 8.92 18.32 -7.93
N ASN A 82 8.14 19.11 -8.67
CA ASN A 82 7.22 20.08 -8.09
C ASN A 82 6.17 19.40 -7.22
N MET A 83 5.54 18.35 -7.74
CA MET A 83 4.59 17.53 -6.99
C MET A 83 5.23 16.93 -5.73
N LYS A 84 6.45 16.39 -5.83
CA LYS A 84 7.16 15.82 -4.67
C LYS A 84 7.42 16.87 -3.59
N SER A 85 7.82 18.08 -3.97
CA SER A 85 8.01 19.17 -3.03
C SER A 85 6.70 19.52 -2.33
N GLU A 86 5.64 19.75 -3.09
CA GLU A 86 4.31 20.10 -2.56
C GLU A 86 3.76 19.01 -1.63
N MET A 87 3.86 17.74 -2.03
CA MET A 87 3.33 16.61 -1.25
C MET A 87 4.24 16.22 -0.09
N SER A 88 5.51 16.65 -0.08
CA SER A 88 6.43 16.49 1.06
C SER A 88 5.91 17.22 2.29
N ASP A 89 5.49 18.48 2.10
CA ASP A 89 5.03 19.36 3.18
C ASP A 89 3.57 19.10 3.58
N ARG A 90 2.84 18.37 2.74
CA ARG A 90 1.44 18.00 2.94
C ARG A 90 1.30 16.53 3.33
N VAL A 91 0.86 15.68 2.39
CA VAL A 91 0.51 14.28 2.64
C VAL A 91 1.65 13.52 3.33
N ASN A 92 2.90 13.71 2.90
CA ASN A 92 4.03 13.02 3.51
C ASN A 92 4.31 13.50 4.93
N SER A 93 4.04 14.77 5.25
CA SER A 93 4.11 15.31 6.61
C SER A 93 3.08 14.62 7.51
N TYR A 94 1.81 14.56 7.08
CA TYR A 94 0.74 13.91 7.85
C TYR A 94 1.00 12.41 8.03
N ILE A 95 1.53 11.73 7.00
CA ILE A 95 1.92 10.32 7.10
C ILE A 95 3.08 10.14 8.08
N LYS A 96 4.09 11.02 8.09
CA LYS A 96 5.18 10.94 9.09
C LYS A 96 4.62 11.07 10.50
N GLU A 97 3.74 12.02 10.73
CA GLU A 97 3.10 12.21 12.04
C GLU A 97 2.26 10.98 12.44
N LEU A 98 1.48 10.41 11.52
CA LEU A 98 0.73 9.18 11.75
C LEU A 98 1.64 8.00 12.13
N LEU A 99 2.86 7.95 11.59
CA LEU A 99 3.87 6.95 11.89
C LEU A 99 4.66 7.25 13.18
N GLY A 100 4.42 8.39 13.83
CA GLY A 100 5.20 8.85 14.99
C GLY A 100 6.64 9.24 14.64
N LEU A 101 6.88 9.67 13.39
CA LEU A 101 8.20 10.10 12.92
C LEU A 101 8.38 11.61 13.09
N GLU A 102 9.58 12.01 13.52
CA GLU A 102 10.01 13.41 13.52
C GLU A 102 9.98 14.02 12.11
N ARG A 103 9.78 15.34 12.02
CA ARG A 103 9.65 16.06 10.75
C ARG A 103 10.87 15.91 9.85
N GLU A 104 12.07 15.92 10.41
CA GLU A 104 13.34 15.79 9.67
C GLU A 104 13.60 14.37 9.14
N LYS A 105 12.90 13.37 9.68
CA LYS A 105 13.10 11.98 9.25
C LYS A 105 12.49 11.76 7.88
N ARG A 106 13.23 11.03 7.04
CA ARG A 106 12.76 10.62 5.71
C ARG A 106 11.54 9.72 5.85
N LYS A 107 10.47 10.02 5.10
CA LYS A 107 9.30 9.15 5.00
C LYS A 107 9.71 7.77 4.48
N PRO A 108 9.26 6.67 5.12
CA PRO A 108 9.43 5.33 4.57
C PRO A 108 8.80 5.16 3.19
N ALA A 109 9.29 4.18 2.44
CA ALA A 109 8.66 3.74 1.19
C ALA A 109 7.20 3.33 1.43
N TRP A 110 6.32 3.53 0.44
CA TRP A 110 4.89 3.28 0.57
C TRP A 110 4.56 1.83 0.98
N LEU A 111 5.34 0.85 0.54
CA LEU A 111 5.20 -0.55 0.99
C LEU A 111 5.35 -0.69 2.53
N LYS A 112 6.31 0.02 3.13
CA LYS A 112 6.51 0.03 4.59
C LYS A 112 5.36 0.77 5.29
N VAL A 113 4.85 1.86 4.69
CA VAL A 113 3.68 2.58 5.20
C VAL A 113 2.45 1.66 5.21
N ILE A 114 2.16 0.96 4.11
CA ILE A 114 1.06 -0.01 4.02
C ILE A 114 1.20 -1.10 5.08
N HIS A 115 2.40 -1.67 5.24
CA HIS A 115 2.65 -2.68 6.26
C HIS A 115 2.36 -2.15 7.68
N PHE A 116 2.85 -0.96 8.01
CA PHE A 116 2.56 -0.31 9.29
C PHE A 116 1.05 -0.11 9.49
N LEU A 117 0.34 0.42 8.48
CA LEU A 117 -1.09 0.67 8.56
C LEU A 117 -1.88 -0.62 8.82
N LYS A 118 -1.56 -1.71 8.11
CA LYS A 118 -2.18 -3.02 8.34
C LYS A 118 -1.97 -3.51 9.76
N LYS A 119 -0.73 -3.42 10.27
CA LYS A 119 -0.37 -3.81 11.64
C LYS A 119 -1.14 -3.00 12.70
N ASN A 120 -1.46 -1.73 12.40
CA ASN A 120 -2.21 -0.84 13.28
C ASN A 120 -3.73 -0.84 13.01
N GLY A 121 -4.25 -1.91 12.37
CA GLY A 121 -5.68 -2.15 12.27
C GLY A 121 -6.41 -1.38 11.16
N TYR A 122 -5.69 -0.71 10.26
CA TYR A 122 -6.26 -0.08 9.05
C TYR A 122 -6.55 -1.08 7.93
N THR A 123 -6.68 -2.38 8.22
CA THR A 123 -6.99 -3.38 7.20
C THR A 123 -8.48 -3.32 6.87
N ALA A 124 -8.82 -3.12 5.59
CA ALA A 124 -10.19 -3.06 5.10
C ALA A 124 -10.95 -4.37 5.40
N LEU A 125 -12.27 -4.29 5.62
CA LEU A 125 -13.09 -5.45 6.05
C LEU A 125 -13.01 -6.62 5.07
N HIS A 126 -13.15 -6.38 3.76
CA HIS A 126 -13.01 -7.41 2.73
C HIS A 126 -11.59 -8.00 2.69
N ALA A 127 -10.56 -7.21 2.97
CA ALA A 127 -9.19 -7.68 3.07
C ALA A 127 -8.96 -8.54 4.33
N ARG A 128 -9.68 -8.26 5.43
CA ARG A 128 -9.65 -9.13 6.63
C ARG A 128 -10.25 -10.50 6.34
N GLU A 129 -11.36 -10.55 5.62
CA GLU A 129 -11.98 -11.82 5.20
C GLU A 129 -11.06 -12.61 4.26
N ILE A 130 -10.39 -11.94 3.31
CA ILE A 130 -9.38 -12.59 2.46
C ILE A 130 -8.20 -13.08 3.32
N ILE A 131 -7.69 -12.30 4.27
CA ILE A 131 -6.55 -12.73 5.11
C ILE A 131 -6.94 -13.95 5.97
N LEU A 132 -8.12 -13.92 6.58
CA LEU A 132 -8.64 -15.02 7.41
C LEU A 132 -8.92 -16.28 6.60
N ASN A 133 -9.27 -16.15 5.31
CA ASN A 133 -9.59 -17.26 4.42
C ASN A 133 -8.47 -17.59 3.41
N SER A 134 -7.36 -16.84 3.41
CA SER A 134 -6.26 -17.06 2.47
C SER A 134 -5.46 -18.29 2.91
N LYS A 135 -5.62 -19.38 2.16
CA LYS A 135 -4.63 -20.46 2.16
C LYS A 135 -3.34 -19.89 1.58
N GLN A 136 -2.35 -19.68 2.44
CA GLN A 136 -1.01 -19.33 1.98
C GLN A 136 -0.28 -20.62 1.64
N GLU A 137 0.04 -20.79 0.37
CA GLU A 137 0.90 -21.87 -0.11
C GLU A 137 2.35 -21.38 -0.08
N PHE A 138 3.24 -22.17 0.52
CA PHE A 138 4.66 -21.92 0.54
C PHE A 138 5.39 -23.13 -0.01
N PHE A 139 6.41 -22.90 -0.82
CA PHE A 139 7.26 -23.95 -1.36
C PHE A 139 8.49 -24.08 -0.46
N ILE A 140 8.78 -25.31 -0.05
CA ILE A 140 9.97 -25.64 0.75
C ILE A 140 10.77 -26.65 -0.05
N LEU A 141 12.02 -26.31 -0.35
CA LEU A 141 12.96 -27.24 -0.94
C LEU A 141 13.59 -28.05 0.20
N CYS A 142 13.35 -29.36 0.22
CA CYS A 142 13.97 -30.28 1.15
C CYS A 142 15.12 -30.99 0.43
N GLU A 143 16.32 -30.95 1.00
CA GLU A 143 17.44 -31.74 0.51
C GLU A 143 17.29 -33.21 0.95
N GLY A 144 17.41 -34.13 0.00
CA GLY A 144 17.30 -35.58 0.20
C GLY A 144 15.88 -36.13 0.21
N ASP A 145 15.76 -37.46 0.28
CA ASP A 145 14.48 -38.19 0.30
C ASP A 145 13.86 -38.20 1.70
N LYS A 146 13.44 -37.03 2.20
CA LYS A 146 12.74 -36.93 3.48
C LYS A 146 11.30 -37.40 3.37
N SER A 147 10.84 -38.21 4.33
CA SER A 147 9.45 -38.65 4.43
C SER A 147 8.51 -37.47 4.73
N GLN A 148 7.21 -37.65 4.48
CA GLN A 148 6.21 -36.62 4.78
C GLN A 148 6.10 -36.37 6.30
N GLU A 149 6.30 -37.41 7.10
CA GLU A 149 6.33 -37.37 8.55
C GLU A 149 7.49 -36.51 9.06
N GLU A 150 8.70 -36.71 8.53
CA GLU A 150 9.89 -35.93 8.90
C GLU A 150 9.70 -34.45 8.55
N VAL A 151 9.16 -34.14 7.38
CA VAL A 151 8.86 -32.77 6.98
C VAL A 151 7.81 -32.16 7.92
N ASN A 152 6.76 -32.89 8.29
CA ASN A 152 5.75 -32.40 9.23
C ASN A 152 6.33 -32.09 10.62
N GLU A 153 7.23 -32.93 11.14
CA GLU A 153 7.89 -32.69 12.43
C GLU A 153 8.76 -31.43 12.40
N MET A 154 9.55 -31.25 11.34
CA MET A 154 10.36 -30.04 11.15
C MET A 154 9.49 -28.78 11.12
N LEU A 155 8.36 -28.81 10.41
CA LEU A 155 7.46 -27.67 10.28
C LEU A 155 6.74 -27.35 11.60
N ARG A 156 6.36 -28.38 12.37
CA ARG A 156 5.79 -28.23 13.72
C ARG A 156 6.80 -27.66 14.70
N ALA A 157 8.07 -28.08 14.64
CA ALA A 157 9.15 -27.53 15.46
C ALA A 157 9.35 -26.03 15.20
N CYS A 158 9.11 -25.58 13.97
CA CYS A 158 9.10 -24.17 13.59
C CYS A 158 7.80 -23.41 13.94
N GLY A 159 6.86 -24.06 14.64
CA GLY A 159 5.63 -23.44 15.13
C GLY A 159 4.45 -23.45 14.16
N MET A 160 4.52 -24.17 13.03
CA MET A 160 3.42 -24.27 12.07
C MET A 160 2.44 -25.39 12.46
N ARG A 161 1.15 -25.06 12.60
CA ARG A 161 0.13 -25.95 13.21
C ARG A 161 -0.86 -26.58 12.23
N THR A 162 -0.96 -26.09 10.99
CA THR A 162 -1.91 -26.60 9.99
C THR A 162 -1.29 -26.57 8.60
N ILE A 163 -0.92 -27.73 8.06
CA ILE A 163 -0.25 -27.83 6.76
C ILE A 163 -0.86 -28.99 5.98
N THR A 164 -1.31 -28.72 4.76
CA THR A 164 -1.55 -29.75 3.75
C THR A 164 -0.31 -29.82 2.88
N ILE A 165 0.48 -30.88 3.01
CA ILE A 165 1.66 -31.09 2.17
C ILE A 165 1.22 -31.69 0.84
N ARG A 166 1.62 -31.07 -0.26
CA ARG A 166 1.54 -31.65 -1.62
C ARG A 166 2.96 -31.79 -2.15
N ARG A 167 3.39 -33.01 -2.47
CA ARG A 167 4.64 -33.23 -3.19
C ARG A 167 4.41 -32.95 -4.68
N VAL A 168 5.27 -32.12 -5.26
CA VAL A 168 5.31 -31.90 -6.71
C VAL A 168 6.57 -32.64 -7.19
N LEU A 169 6.36 -33.70 -7.97
CA LEU A 169 7.42 -34.49 -8.61
C LEU A 169 7.83 -33.85 -9.94
#